data_AF-A0A815II55-F1
#
_entry.id   AF-A0A815II55-F1
#
_cell.length_a   1.000
_cell.length_b   1.000
_cell.length_c   1.000
_cell.angle_alpha   90.00
_cell.angle_beta   90.00
_cell.angle_gamma   90.00
#
_symmetry.space_group_name_H-M   'P 1'
#
loop_
_entity.id
_entity.type
_entity.pdbx_description
1 polymer ?
#
loop_
_entity_poly.entity_id
_entity_poly.type
_entity_poly.pdbx_seq_one_letter_code
_entity_poly.pdbx_strand_id
1 'polypeptide(L)'
;MILEVEKGHDTWTEHMFFDLYEMKTLFWACTVQLTLSIQYPFELVIILQNGAIPLLEHLYVTIEQEQYISKPYSKKPEPDIQLCERDIRQMANATRLQTLVLRHLALSHLIILLNSLNMPLLKKLTLVDIFDETLENLDEFRRAVGYNHLPVLKHLYFLIRFPGNLNEILHTSLITYGNIWPFNNLTKSMN
;
A
#
# COMPACT_ATOMS: atom_id res chain seq x y z
N MET A 1 10.20 -5.00 11.73
CA MET A 1 10.95 -3.83 12.25
C MET A 1 10.10 -2.57 12.10
N ILE A 2 10.09 -1.69 13.10
CA ILE A 2 9.37 -0.40 13.07
C ILE A 2 10.34 0.74 13.36
N LEU A 3 10.30 1.79 12.53
CA LEU A 3 11.00 3.06 12.79
C LEU A 3 9.98 4.17 12.94
N GLU A 4 10.07 4.89 14.05
CA GLU A 4 9.15 5.95 14.45
C GLU A 4 9.85 7.32 14.49
N VAL A 5 9.12 8.36 14.10
CA VAL A 5 9.47 9.77 14.38
C VAL A 5 8.30 10.44 15.07
N GLU A 6 8.59 11.09 16.20
CA GLU A 6 7.63 11.86 16.96
C GLU A 6 7.67 13.36 16.60
N LYS A 7 6.54 14.02 16.77
CA LYS A 7 6.40 15.46 16.56
C LYS A 7 7.36 16.23 17.46
N GLY A 8 8.23 17.03 16.86
CA GLY A 8 9.20 17.87 17.58
C GLY A 8 10.52 17.17 17.93
N HIS A 9 10.70 15.92 17.47
CA HIS A 9 11.94 15.18 17.57
C HIS A 9 12.45 14.83 16.17
N ASP A 10 13.71 15.16 15.87
CA ASP A 10 14.34 14.86 14.57
C ASP A 10 15.07 13.50 14.54
N THR A 11 15.00 12.74 15.64
CA THR A 11 15.65 11.43 15.79
C THR A 11 14.65 10.29 15.61
N TRP A 12 15.13 9.18 15.08
CA TRP A 12 14.33 7.96 14.90
C TRP A 12 14.39 7.08 16.15
N THR A 13 13.25 6.54 16.54
CA THR A 13 13.16 5.47 17.54
C THR A 13 12.92 4.16 16.79
N GLU A 14 13.81 3.19 16.99
CA GLU A 14 13.64 1.84 16.46
C GLU A 14 12.94 0.96 17.48
N HIS A 15 11.93 0.23 17.03
CA HIS A 15 11.26 -0.78 17.82
C HIS A 15 11.33 -2.14 17.13
N MET A 16 11.72 -3.16 17.89
CA MET A 16 11.67 -4.56 17.48
C MET A 16 10.54 -5.27 18.22
N PHE A 17 9.68 -5.95 17.48
CA PHE A 17 8.56 -6.71 18.02
C PHE A 17 8.57 -8.11 17.45
N PHE A 18 8.02 -9.06 18.21
CA PHE A 18 7.97 -10.46 17.83
C PHE A 18 6.56 -10.90 17.41
N ASP A 19 5.51 -10.11 17.70
CA ASP A 19 4.15 -10.39 17.22
C ASP A 19 3.25 -9.15 17.03
N LEU A 20 2.10 -9.36 16.38
CA LEU A 20 1.04 -8.37 16.12
C LEU A 20 0.32 -7.87 17.37
N TYR A 21 0.33 -8.66 18.45
CA TYR A 21 -0.37 -8.32 19.68
C TYR A 21 0.41 -7.24 20.44
N GLU A 22 1.74 -7.35 20.51
CA GLU A 22 2.64 -6.32 21.04
C GLU A 22 2.42 -4.98 20.33
N MET A 23 2.31 -5.00 18.99
CA MET A 23 2.07 -3.79 18.21
C MET A 23 0.75 -3.07 18.56
N LYS A 24 -0.31 -3.80 18.89
CA LYS A 24 -1.60 -3.21 19.29
C LYS A 24 -1.56 -2.50 20.65
N THR A 25 -0.57 -2.82 21.48
CA THR A 25 -0.44 -2.24 22.83
C THR A 25 0.37 -0.95 22.85
N LEU A 26 1.00 -0.60 21.73
CA LEU A 26 1.79 0.61 21.60
C LEU A 26 0.90 1.85 21.47
N PHE A 27 1.34 2.93 22.11
CA PHE A 27 0.63 4.20 22.10
C PHE A 27 1.46 5.24 21.36
N TRP A 28 0.95 5.67 20.21
CA TRP A 28 1.66 6.51 19.24
C TRP A 28 1.06 7.91 19.15
N ALA A 29 0.86 8.56 20.31
CA ALA A 29 0.16 9.84 20.36
C ALA A 29 0.88 10.97 19.64
N CYS A 30 2.22 10.93 19.62
CA CYS A 30 3.06 11.98 19.05
C CYS A 30 3.64 11.60 17.69
N THR A 31 3.43 10.38 17.22
CA THR A 31 4.04 9.82 16.02
C THR A 31 3.51 10.51 14.76
N VAL A 32 4.43 11.10 13.99
CA VAL A 32 4.12 11.77 12.72
C VAL A 32 4.57 10.96 11.51
N GLN A 33 5.60 10.13 11.69
CA GLN A 33 6.09 9.25 10.67
C GLN A 33 6.32 7.84 11.22
N LEU A 34 5.96 6.86 10.41
CA LEU A 34 6.18 5.45 10.69
C LEU A 34 6.73 4.74 9.46
N THR A 35 7.80 3.97 9.66
CA THR A 35 8.31 3.00 8.69
C THR A 35 8.11 1.61 9.26
N LEU A 36 7.44 0.75 8.50
CA LEU A 36 7.02 -0.58 8.93
C LEU A 36 7.50 -1.64 7.95
N SER A 37 7.94 -2.76 8.50
CA SER A 37 8.00 -4.03 7.81
C SER A 37 6.91 -4.94 8.37
N ILE A 38 5.99 -5.37 7.51
CA ILE A 38 4.88 -6.28 7.84
C ILE A 38 4.92 -7.50 6.93
N GLN A 39 4.35 -8.63 7.34
CA GLN A 39 4.29 -9.83 6.50
C GLN A 39 3.07 -9.83 5.57
N TYR A 40 1.97 -9.21 6.02
CA TYR A 40 0.70 -9.21 5.31
C TYR A 40 0.07 -7.82 5.24
N PRO A 41 -0.59 -7.46 4.13
CA PRO A 41 -1.19 -6.13 3.95
C PRO A 41 -2.23 -5.78 5.01
N PHE A 42 -2.95 -6.77 5.52
CA PHE A 42 -4.01 -6.59 6.51
C PHE A 42 -3.50 -6.11 7.86
N GLU A 43 -2.23 -6.38 8.20
CA GLU A 43 -1.60 -5.91 9.42
C GLU A 43 -1.62 -4.38 9.49
N LEU A 44 -1.49 -3.72 8.33
CA LEU A 44 -1.59 -2.26 8.25
C LEU A 44 -2.97 -1.75 8.68
N VAL A 45 -4.03 -2.43 8.25
CA VAL A 45 -5.41 -2.08 8.63
C VAL A 45 -5.57 -2.19 10.14
N ILE A 46 -5.03 -3.25 10.73
CA ILE A 46 -5.05 -3.48 12.19
C ILE A 46 -4.29 -2.38 12.93
N ILE A 47 -3.11 -1.98 12.47
CA ILE A 47 -2.28 -0.93 13.09
C ILE A 47 -3.00 0.42 13.06
N LEU A 48 -3.71 0.71 11.97
CA LEU A 48 -4.41 1.97 11.76
C LEU A 48 -5.86 1.97 12.29
N GLN A 49 -6.36 0.83 12.79
CA GLN A 49 -7.69 0.76 13.37
C GLN A 49 -7.80 1.69 14.59
N ASN A 50 -8.97 2.30 14.74
CA ASN A 50 -9.34 3.14 15.88
C ASN A 50 -8.45 4.36 16.14
N GLY A 51 -7.69 4.82 15.14
CA GLY A 51 -6.88 6.03 15.28
C GLY A 51 -5.76 5.89 16.30
N ALA A 52 -5.18 4.69 16.43
CA ALA A 52 -4.04 4.40 17.31
C ALA A 52 -2.86 5.36 17.11
N ILE A 53 -2.76 5.95 15.91
CA ILE A 53 -1.73 6.91 15.51
C ILE A 53 -2.37 8.22 15.03
N PRO A 54 -2.91 9.05 15.93
CA PRO A 54 -3.78 10.17 15.58
C PRO A 54 -3.06 11.31 14.84
N LEU A 55 -1.72 11.35 14.86
CA LEU A 55 -0.89 12.37 14.22
C LEU A 55 -0.14 11.86 12.98
N LEU A 56 -0.41 10.64 12.51
CA LEU A 56 0.33 10.05 11.39
C LEU A 56 0.16 10.86 10.10
N GLU A 57 1.27 11.39 9.58
CA GLU A 57 1.31 12.16 8.33
C GLU A 57 2.08 11.43 7.22
N HIS A 58 3.06 10.60 7.59
CA HIS A 58 3.90 9.84 6.67
C HIS A 58 3.98 8.36 7.05
N LEU A 59 3.68 7.49 6.10
CA LEU A 59 3.68 6.06 6.31
C LEU A 59 4.45 5.35 5.19
N TYR A 60 5.43 4.56 5.59
CA TYR A 60 6.28 3.77 4.69
C TYR A 60 6.15 2.31 5.09
N VAL A 61 5.70 1.47 4.16
CA VAL A 61 5.42 0.07 4.45
C VAL A 61 6.12 -0.80 3.43
N THR A 62 6.92 -1.74 3.95
CA THR A 62 7.49 -2.83 3.18
C THR A 62 6.79 -4.11 3.58
N ILE A 63 6.32 -4.88 2.60
CA ILE A 63 5.68 -6.16 2.85
C ILE A 63 6.72 -7.26 2.64
N GLU A 64 7.20 -7.80 3.75
CA GLU A 64 8.22 -8.85 3.83
C GLU A 64 7.57 -10.22 3.60
N GLN A 65 7.08 -10.46 2.39
CA GLN A 65 6.71 -11.82 2.00
C GLN A 65 7.97 -12.62 1.64
N GLU A 66 8.36 -13.54 2.52
CA GLU A 66 9.56 -14.37 2.39
C GLU A 66 9.54 -15.38 1.21
N GLN A 67 8.45 -15.55 0.44
CA GLN A 67 8.30 -16.75 -0.43
C GLN A 67 7.66 -16.60 -1.84
N TYR A 68 7.60 -15.43 -2.46
CA TYR A 68 6.91 -15.27 -3.78
C TYR A 68 7.79 -15.18 -5.03
N ILE A 69 9.09 -15.43 -4.94
CA ILE A 69 9.95 -15.51 -6.15
C ILE A 69 9.86 -16.91 -6.82
N SER A 70 9.33 -17.93 -6.13
CA SER A 70 9.39 -19.31 -6.65
C SER A 70 8.10 -20.14 -6.55
N LYS A 71 6.96 -19.56 -6.14
CA LYS A 71 5.67 -20.26 -6.12
C LYS A 71 4.58 -19.35 -6.70
N PRO A 72 3.71 -19.86 -7.60
CA PRO A 72 2.62 -19.06 -8.15
C PRO A 72 1.65 -18.58 -7.06
N TYR A 73 1.15 -17.34 -7.20
CA TYR A 73 0.16 -16.68 -6.34
C TYR A 73 -1.16 -17.45 -6.16
N SER A 74 -1.35 -18.56 -6.88
CA SER A 74 -2.55 -19.41 -6.82
C SER A 74 -2.67 -20.29 -5.56
N LYS A 75 -1.68 -20.29 -4.66
CA LYS A 75 -1.82 -20.97 -3.36
C LYS A 75 -2.69 -20.12 -2.46
N LYS A 76 -3.92 -20.60 -2.23
CA LYS A 76 -4.90 -20.01 -1.31
C LYS A 76 -4.20 -19.54 -0.02
N PRO A 77 -4.46 -18.31 0.46
CA PRO A 77 -3.95 -17.85 1.74
C PRO A 77 -4.36 -18.82 2.85
N GLU A 78 -3.58 -18.90 3.92
CA GLU A 78 -3.95 -19.70 5.09
C GLU A 78 -5.34 -19.28 5.60
N PRO A 79 -6.14 -20.19 6.19
CA PRO A 79 -7.51 -19.91 6.61
C PRO A 79 -7.64 -18.69 7.54
N ASP A 80 -6.64 -18.46 8.38
CA ASP A 80 -6.59 -17.33 9.32
C ASP A 80 -6.39 -15.99 8.59
N ILE A 81 -5.65 -15.99 7.49
CA ILE A 81 -5.50 -14.84 6.58
C ILE A 81 -6.81 -14.56 5.85
N GLN A 82 -7.55 -15.59 5.43
CA GLN A 82 -8.86 -15.43 4.78
C GLN A 82 -9.93 -14.90 5.74
N LEU A 83 -9.85 -15.24 7.03
CA LEU A 83 -10.70 -14.68 8.07
C LEU A 83 -10.39 -13.19 8.27
N CYS A 84 -9.11 -12.82 8.40
CA CYS A 84 -8.70 -11.42 8.47
C CYS A 84 -9.09 -10.61 7.22
N GLU A 85 -8.96 -11.18 6.02
CA GLU A 85 -9.41 -10.55 4.76
C GLU A 85 -10.91 -10.28 4.72
N ARG A 86 -11.74 -11.15 5.31
CA ARG A 86 -13.18 -10.91 5.40
C ARG A 86 -13.52 -9.76 6.35
N ASP A 87 -12.70 -9.54 7.37
CA ASP A 87 -12.88 -8.50 8.38
C ASP A 87 -12.27 -7.14 7.98
N ILE A 88 -11.41 -7.09 6.95
CA ILE A 88 -10.83 -5.86 6.34
C ILE A 88 -11.88 -4.94 5.69
N ARG A 89 -13.15 -5.35 5.64
CA ARG A 89 -14.25 -4.48 5.16
C ARG A 89 -14.53 -3.26 6.04
N GLN A 90 -13.93 -3.19 7.23
CA GLN A 90 -14.04 -2.01 8.09
C GLN A 90 -12.99 -0.96 7.68
N MET A 91 -13.45 0.24 7.34
CA MET A 91 -12.57 1.37 7.03
C MET A 91 -11.68 1.70 8.23
N ALA A 92 -10.36 1.57 8.08
CA ALA A 92 -9.40 2.08 9.04
C ALA A 92 -9.15 3.57 8.80
N ASN A 93 -9.01 4.32 9.89
CA ASN A 93 -9.06 5.78 9.83
C ASN A 93 -7.65 6.37 9.83
N ALA A 94 -7.21 6.84 8.66
CA ALA A 94 -5.90 7.47 8.45
C ALA A 94 -6.09 8.93 7.97
N THR A 95 -6.93 9.68 8.69
CA THR A 95 -7.44 11.00 8.25
C THR A 95 -6.38 12.04 7.97
N ARG A 96 -5.26 11.97 8.70
CA ARG A 96 -4.13 12.92 8.58
C ARG A 96 -3.06 12.49 7.61
N LEU A 97 -3.13 11.26 7.09
CA LEU A 97 -2.09 10.70 6.25
C LEU A 97 -1.94 11.53 4.98
N GLN A 98 -0.74 12.05 4.74
CA GLN A 98 -0.43 12.88 3.58
C GLN A 98 0.45 12.14 2.58
N THR A 99 1.29 11.22 3.07
CA THR A 99 2.20 10.41 2.25
C THR A 99 2.07 8.94 2.60
N LEU A 100 1.85 8.11 1.59
CA LEU A 100 1.87 6.65 1.70
C LEU A 100 2.88 6.06 0.71
N VAL A 101 3.78 5.23 1.21
CA VAL A 101 4.70 4.42 0.39
C VAL A 101 4.43 2.96 0.68
N LEU A 102 4.08 2.19 -0.36
CA LEU A 102 3.85 0.76 -0.27
C LEU A 102 4.85 0.02 -1.17
N ARG A 103 5.45 -1.04 -0.64
CA ARG A 103 6.42 -1.87 -1.36
C ARG A 103 6.02 -3.34 -1.33
N HIS A 104 6.27 -4.03 -2.44
CA HIS A 104 6.21 -5.49 -2.57
C HIS A 104 4.79 -6.05 -2.33
N LEU A 105 3.84 -5.66 -3.19
CA LEU A 105 2.42 -6.02 -3.01
C LEU A 105 1.78 -6.44 -4.33
N ALA A 106 0.93 -7.47 -4.30
CA ALA A 106 0.08 -7.80 -5.44
C ALA A 106 -0.95 -6.68 -5.69
N LEU A 107 -1.22 -6.37 -6.96
CA LEU A 107 -2.11 -5.27 -7.35
C LEU A 107 -3.54 -5.44 -6.80
N SER A 108 -4.05 -6.67 -6.78
CA SER A 108 -5.35 -7.01 -6.18
C SER A 108 -5.41 -6.65 -4.69
N HIS A 109 -4.38 -6.98 -3.93
CA HIS A 109 -4.29 -6.65 -2.50
C HIS A 109 -4.10 -5.16 -2.27
N LEU A 110 -3.34 -4.47 -3.15
CA LEU A 110 -3.21 -3.02 -3.12
C LEU A 110 -4.57 -2.34 -3.24
N ILE A 111 -5.40 -2.78 -4.20
CA ILE A 111 -6.74 -2.22 -4.42
C ILE A 111 -7.59 -2.38 -3.17
N ILE A 112 -7.63 -3.59 -2.59
CA ILE A 112 -8.36 -3.87 -1.35
C ILE A 112 -7.88 -2.92 -0.24
N LEU A 113 -6.56 -2.82 -0.05
CA LEU A 113 -5.97 -1.97 0.98
C LEU A 113 -6.34 -0.49 0.79
N LEU A 114 -6.22 0.04 -0.42
CA LEU A 114 -6.60 1.43 -0.72
C LEU A 114 -8.08 1.68 -0.42
N ASN A 115 -8.96 0.73 -0.77
CA ASN A 115 -10.40 0.84 -0.52
C ASN A 115 -10.76 0.74 0.97
N SER A 116 -9.94 0.07 1.77
CA SER A 116 -10.14 -0.09 3.22
C SER A 116 -9.56 1.05 4.06
N LEU A 117 -8.85 2.01 3.48
CA LEU A 117 -8.22 3.11 4.20
C LEU A 117 -8.93 4.45 3.92
N ASN A 118 -9.39 5.12 4.98
CA ASN A 118 -9.92 6.48 4.88
C ASN A 118 -8.77 7.50 4.91
N MET A 119 -8.38 8.01 3.73
CA MET A 119 -7.21 8.89 3.57
C MET A 119 -7.55 10.20 2.83
N PRO A 120 -8.47 11.04 3.37
CA PRO A 120 -8.96 12.25 2.70
C PRO A 120 -7.89 13.31 2.43
N LEU A 121 -6.75 13.25 3.14
CA LEU A 121 -5.66 14.21 3.01
C LEU A 121 -4.43 13.67 2.24
N LEU A 122 -4.54 12.49 1.62
CA LEU A 122 -3.42 11.86 0.94
C LEU A 122 -3.01 12.66 -0.31
N LYS A 123 -1.83 13.27 -0.25
CA LYS A 123 -1.26 14.10 -1.33
C LYS A 123 -0.29 13.32 -2.20
N LYS A 124 0.39 12.32 -1.63
CA LYS A 124 1.43 11.53 -2.29
C LYS A 124 1.26 10.04 -2.03
N LEU A 125 1.18 9.26 -3.10
CA LEU A 125 1.20 7.79 -3.08
C LEU A 125 2.39 7.30 -3.91
N THR A 126 3.21 6.44 -3.32
CA THR A 126 4.36 5.81 -4.00
C THR A 126 4.24 4.31 -3.89
N LEU A 127 4.24 3.63 -5.01
CA LEU A 127 4.04 2.19 -5.14
C LEU A 127 5.31 1.59 -5.75
N VAL A 128 5.99 0.71 -5.04
CA VAL A 128 7.27 0.14 -5.52
C VAL A 128 7.14 -1.36 -5.58
N ASP A 129 7.55 -1.95 -6.71
CA ASP A 129 7.51 -3.40 -6.93
C ASP A 129 6.12 -3.98 -6.64
N ILE A 130 5.11 -3.42 -7.29
CA ILE A 130 3.75 -3.96 -7.29
C ILE A 130 3.66 -5.04 -8.36
N PHE A 131 3.03 -6.18 -8.07
CA PHE A 131 2.96 -7.31 -8.98
C PHE A 131 1.54 -7.48 -9.53
N ASP A 132 1.41 -7.67 -10.84
CA ASP A 132 0.13 -8.02 -11.46
C ASP A 132 0.31 -9.17 -12.45
N GLU A 133 -0.39 -10.28 -12.22
CA GLU A 133 -0.30 -11.50 -13.02
C GLU A 133 -1.41 -11.62 -14.07
N THR A 134 -2.39 -10.69 -14.12
CA THR A 134 -3.56 -10.86 -14.99
C THR A 134 -3.93 -9.65 -15.83
N LEU A 135 -3.48 -8.42 -15.52
CA LEU A 135 -3.91 -7.14 -16.12
C LEU A 135 -5.38 -6.78 -15.87
N GLU A 136 -6.20 -7.70 -15.37
CA GLU A 136 -7.63 -7.51 -15.16
C GLU A 136 -7.94 -6.43 -14.12
N ASN A 137 -6.99 -6.19 -13.21
CA ASN A 137 -7.16 -5.29 -12.08
C ASN A 137 -6.85 -3.82 -12.40
N LEU A 138 -6.35 -3.50 -13.61
CA LEU A 138 -5.89 -2.15 -13.97
C LEU A 138 -7.02 -1.10 -13.91
N ASP A 139 -8.21 -1.45 -14.38
CA ASP A 139 -9.38 -0.55 -14.36
C ASP A 139 -9.91 -0.30 -12.95
N GLU A 140 -9.83 -1.30 -12.08
CA GLU A 140 -10.22 -1.17 -10.67
C GLU A 140 -9.18 -0.35 -9.90
N PHE A 141 -7.90 -0.60 -10.15
CA PHE A 141 -6.82 0.22 -9.62
C PHE A 141 -6.96 1.69 -10.01
N ARG A 142 -7.25 2.00 -11.28
CA ARG A 142 -7.52 3.37 -11.73
C ARG A 142 -8.64 4.03 -10.93
N ARG A 143 -9.70 3.27 -10.60
CA ARG A 143 -10.80 3.78 -9.77
C ARG A 143 -10.36 4.01 -8.32
N ALA A 144 -9.59 3.09 -7.75
CA ALA A 144 -9.08 3.18 -6.37
C ALA A 144 -8.11 4.36 -6.16
N VAL A 145 -7.37 4.78 -7.19
CA VAL A 145 -6.49 5.97 -7.12
C VAL A 145 -7.12 7.23 -7.70
N GLY A 146 -8.37 7.15 -8.14
CA GLY A 146 -9.09 8.25 -8.78
C GLY A 146 -9.58 9.30 -7.78
N TYR A 147 -9.98 10.46 -8.32
CA TYR A 147 -10.45 11.61 -7.53
C TYR A 147 -11.61 11.29 -6.58
N ASN A 148 -12.47 10.33 -6.93
CA ASN A 148 -13.60 9.94 -6.08
C ASN A 148 -13.14 9.28 -4.76
N HIS A 149 -11.97 8.63 -4.77
CA HIS A 149 -11.44 7.91 -3.62
C HIS A 149 -10.31 8.68 -2.92
N LEU A 150 -9.45 9.34 -3.71
CA LEU A 150 -8.30 10.13 -3.25
C LEU A 150 -8.37 11.56 -3.82
N PRO A 151 -9.28 12.40 -3.33
CA PRO A 151 -9.62 13.68 -3.97
C PRO A 151 -8.50 14.72 -3.99
N VAL A 152 -7.52 14.60 -3.09
CA VAL A 152 -6.40 15.57 -2.99
C VAL A 152 -5.05 15.00 -3.43
N LEU A 153 -5.05 13.83 -4.07
CA LEU A 153 -3.84 13.18 -4.55
C LEU A 153 -3.19 14.02 -5.66
N LYS A 154 -1.97 14.51 -5.41
CA LYS A 154 -1.20 15.32 -6.36
C LYS A 154 -0.08 14.55 -7.04
N HIS A 155 0.46 13.55 -6.33
CA HIS A 155 1.62 12.79 -6.77
C HIS A 155 1.34 11.30 -6.63
N LEU A 156 1.48 10.59 -7.74
CA LEU A 156 1.37 9.14 -7.78
C LEU A 156 2.55 8.59 -8.58
N TYR A 157 3.44 7.90 -7.87
CA TYR A 157 4.58 7.20 -8.45
C TYR A 157 4.33 5.71 -8.33
N PHE A 158 4.57 4.95 -9.40
CA PHE A 158 4.39 3.51 -9.35
C PHE A 158 5.42 2.78 -10.20
N LEU A 159 5.79 1.59 -9.73
CA LEU A 159 6.54 0.58 -10.47
C LEU A 159 5.74 -0.72 -10.38
N ILE A 160 4.99 -1.04 -11.43
CA ILE A 160 4.23 -2.28 -11.54
C ILE A 160 5.00 -3.26 -12.43
N ARG A 161 5.13 -4.50 -11.97
CA ARG A 161 5.81 -5.61 -12.63
C ARG A 161 4.78 -6.60 -13.14
N PHE A 162 4.99 -7.07 -14.36
CA PHE A 162 4.15 -8.05 -15.04
C PHE A 162 4.99 -9.26 -15.46
N PRO A 163 4.40 -10.47 -15.51
CA PRO A 163 4.96 -11.59 -16.25
C PRO A 163 5.32 -11.21 -17.69
N GLY A 164 6.43 -11.75 -18.21
CA GLY A 164 6.96 -11.36 -19.53
C GLY A 164 5.95 -11.53 -20.69
N ASN A 165 5.14 -12.59 -20.64
CA ASN A 165 4.07 -12.85 -21.61
C ASN A 165 2.95 -11.79 -21.59
N LEU A 166 2.71 -11.13 -20.46
CA LEU A 166 1.73 -10.04 -20.35
C LEU A 166 2.30 -8.69 -20.78
N ASN A 167 3.61 -8.51 -20.66
CA ASN A 167 4.27 -7.29 -21.11
C ASN A 167 4.13 -7.11 -22.64
N GLU A 168 4.20 -8.20 -23.40
CA GLU A 168 3.94 -8.20 -24.85
C GLU A 168 2.50 -7.80 -25.18
N ILE A 169 1.53 -8.24 -24.37
CA ILE A 169 0.11 -7.88 -24.52
C ILE A 169 -0.11 -6.40 -24.18
N LEU A 170 0.55 -5.86 -23.16
CA LEU A 170 0.50 -4.44 -22.82
C LEU A 170 1.06 -3.54 -23.91
N HIS A 171 2.15 -3.96 -24.57
CA HIS A 171 2.75 -3.20 -25.67
C HIS A 171 1.94 -3.26 -26.98
N THR A 172 1.14 -4.32 -27.17
CA THR A 172 0.33 -4.52 -28.38
C THR A 172 -1.11 -4.05 -28.23
N SER A 173 -1.65 -4.04 -27.01
CA SER A 173 -2.94 -3.44 -26.69
C SER A 173 -2.82 -1.91 -26.60
N LEU A 174 -3.81 -1.17 -27.11
CA LEU A 174 -3.89 0.31 -27.04
C LEU A 174 -4.00 0.86 -25.59
N ILE A 175 -3.71 0.05 -24.58
CA ILE A 175 -3.57 0.47 -23.19
C ILE A 175 -2.21 1.15 -23.04
N THR A 176 -2.09 2.35 -23.63
CA THR A 176 -0.99 3.24 -23.25
C THR A 176 -1.17 3.58 -21.78
N TYR A 177 -0.10 3.52 -20.98
CA TYR A 177 -0.10 3.94 -19.57
C TYR A 177 -0.79 5.29 -19.34
N GLY A 178 -0.78 6.17 -20.36
CA GLY A 178 -1.50 7.43 -20.33
C GLY A 178 -3.04 7.37 -20.30
N ASN A 179 -3.66 6.23 -20.64
CA ASN A 179 -5.10 5.97 -20.50
C ASN A 179 -5.47 5.41 -19.12
N ILE A 180 -4.47 4.93 -18.37
CA ILE A 180 -4.63 4.48 -16.99
C ILE A 180 -4.66 5.71 -16.06
N TRP A 181 -4.08 6.86 -16.45
CA TRP A 181 -3.92 8.02 -15.56
C TRP A 181 -4.61 9.32 -16.00
N PRO A 182 -5.30 10.02 -15.06
CA PRO A 182 -5.90 11.33 -15.31
C PRO A 182 -4.95 12.54 -15.07
N PHE A 183 -3.70 12.34 -14.64
CA PHE A 183 -2.77 13.43 -14.32
C PHE A 183 -1.45 13.32 -15.09
N ASN A 184 -1.09 14.40 -15.80
CA ASN A 184 0.16 14.66 -16.54
C ASN A 184 1.18 13.52 -16.56
N ASN A 185 1.08 12.69 -17.60
CA ASN A 185 2.00 11.59 -17.87
C ASN A 185 3.41 12.11 -18.20
N LEU A 186 4.37 11.88 -17.32
CA LEU A 186 5.79 11.87 -17.67
C LEU A 186 6.23 10.41 -17.85
N THR A 187 6.03 9.87 -19.04
CA THR A 187 6.64 8.61 -19.45
C THR A 187 8.08 8.88 -19.89
N LYS A 188 9.06 8.34 -19.16
CA LYS A 188 10.42 8.18 -19.65
C LYS A 188 10.61 6.71 -20.02
N SER A 189 10.86 6.43 -21.31
CA SER A 189 11.45 5.15 -21.69
C SER A 189 12.89 5.13 -21.19
N MET A 190 13.30 4.04 -20.57
CA MET A 190 14.73 3.74 -20.44
C MET A 190 15.12 2.92 -21.67
N ASN A 191 16.12 3.41 -22.39
CA ASN A 191 16.81 2.67 -23.44
C ASN A 191 17.72 1.60 -22.83
#